data_AF-A0A435DMU2-F1
#
_entry.id   AF-A0A435DMU2-F1
#
_cell.length_a   1.000
_cell.length_b   1.000
_cell.length_c   1.000
_cell.angle_alpha   90.00
_cell.angle_beta   90.00
_cell.angle_gamma   90.00
#
_symmetry.space_group_name_H-M   'P 1'
#
loop_
_entity.id
_entity.type
_entity.pdbx_description
1 polymer ?
#
loop_
_entity_poly.entity_id
_entity_poly.type
_entity_poly.pdbx_seq_one_letter_code
_entity_poly.pdbx_strand_id
1 'polypeptide(L)'
;IGDRDGIYDPGSANGRLLLGLKGTISEVELHTLRGRLTAGLRSKAERGELALLLPAGLERDANGVVMKDSNQEVQDRIALIFSAFWELGTVGKVIRSLRDRALTIPRRNRFGDVVWRVPTASMLAGMLKNPAYAGAFVYGRTQSCHARYASGKIISRRRPMAEWKIVVKDRYPAYLDWERYERIQTMLTDNHAEYRRNQTRGAPRDGAAVLQGIVWCGRCGHKMGVEYKNGNRYVCNFLARSQGG
;
A
#
# COMPACT_ATOMS: atom_id res chain seq x y z
N ILE A 1 8.49 -47.71 -0.32
CA ILE A 1 7.90 -46.39 0.01
C ILE A 1 6.49 -46.67 0.50
N GLY A 2 6.10 -46.17 1.68
CA GLY A 2 4.80 -46.46 2.27
C GLY A 2 4.04 -45.19 2.57
N ASP A 3 2.71 -45.31 2.56
CA ASP A 3 1.81 -44.31 3.12
C ASP A 3 1.03 -44.89 4.30
N ARG A 4 -0.02 -44.21 4.74
CA ARG A 4 -0.83 -44.62 5.88
C ARG A 4 -1.60 -45.93 5.62
N ASP A 5 -1.81 -46.32 4.36
CA ASP A 5 -2.64 -47.46 3.97
C ASP A 5 -1.82 -48.69 3.55
N GLY A 6 -0.50 -48.58 3.38
CA GLY A 6 0.34 -49.72 3.07
C GLY A 6 1.79 -49.41 2.66
N ILE A 7 2.58 -50.49 2.54
CA ILE A 7 3.96 -50.45 2.07
C ILE A 7 4.00 -50.92 0.60
N TYR A 8 4.55 -50.10 -0.28
CA TYR A 8 4.69 -50.41 -1.70
C TYR A 8 6.15 -50.64 -2.06
N ASP A 9 6.41 -51.72 -2.79
CA ASP A 9 7.73 -52.05 -3.35
C ASP A 9 7.96 -51.29 -4.67
N PRO A 10 8.88 -50.30 -4.72
CA PRO A 10 9.21 -49.57 -5.93
C PRO A 10 9.99 -50.41 -6.96
N GLY A 11 10.52 -51.57 -6.58
CA GLY A 11 11.16 -52.51 -7.52
C GLY A 11 10.14 -53.20 -8.42
N SER A 12 8.98 -53.55 -7.89
CA SER A 12 7.88 -54.18 -8.63
C SER A 12 7.17 -53.24 -9.62
N ALA A 13 6.68 -53.78 -10.73
CA ALA A 13 5.85 -53.03 -11.70
C ALA A 13 4.53 -52.55 -11.06
N ASN A 14 3.89 -53.40 -10.25
CA ASN A 14 2.63 -53.08 -9.57
C ASN A 14 2.81 -51.98 -8.51
N GLY A 15 3.88 -52.03 -7.72
CA GLY A 15 4.16 -51.01 -6.71
C GLY A 15 4.44 -49.63 -7.32
N ARG A 16 5.15 -49.57 -8.46
CA ARG A 16 5.36 -48.32 -9.21
C ARG A 16 4.06 -47.73 -9.77
N LEU A 17 3.20 -48.56 -10.34
CA LEU A 17 1.90 -48.13 -10.86
C LEU A 17 1.01 -47.56 -9.74
N LEU A 18 0.91 -48.27 -8.61
CA LEU A 18 0.10 -47.85 -7.46
C LEU A 18 0.62 -46.55 -6.83
N LEU A 19 1.94 -46.41 -6.68
CA LEU A 19 2.56 -45.16 -6.20
C LEU A 19 2.29 -44.00 -7.16
N GLY A 20 2.36 -44.23 -8.48
CA GLY A 20 2.05 -43.22 -9.49
C GLY A 20 0.59 -42.76 -9.43
N LEU A 21 -0.35 -43.70 -9.33
CA LEU A 21 -1.78 -43.40 -9.20
C LEU A 21 -2.10 -42.67 -7.90
N LYS A 22 -1.54 -43.08 -6.76
CA LYS A 22 -1.73 -42.36 -5.49
C LYS A 22 -1.12 -40.96 -5.51
N GLY A 23 0.01 -40.79 -6.21
CA GLY A 23 0.62 -39.49 -6.45
C GLY A 23 -0.32 -38.53 -7.19
N THR A 24 -0.89 -38.98 -8.31
CA THR A 24 -1.83 -38.16 -9.10
C THR A 24 -3.12 -37.87 -8.33
N ILE A 25 -3.66 -38.85 -7.59
CA ILE A 25 -4.82 -38.63 -6.70
C ILE A 25 -4.51 -37.56 -5.65
N SER A 26 -3.35 -37.65 -5.00
CA SER A 26 -2.93 -36.67 -3.98
C SER A 26 -2.80 -35.25 -4.57
N GLU A 27 -2.28 -35.13 -5.79
CA GLU A 27 -2.20 -33.83 -6.48
C GLU A 27 -3.59 -33.25 -6.79
N VAL A 28 -4.52 -34.10 -7.24
CA VAL A 28 -5.92 -33.71 -7.50
C VAL A 28 -6.63 -33.29 -6.21
N GLU A 29 -6.50 -34.05 -5.13
CA GLU A 29 -7.07 -33.72 -3.83
C GLU A 29 -6.52 -32.39 -3.30
N LEU A 30 -5.21 -32.18 -3.38
CA LEU A 30 -4.58 -30.92 -3.01
C LEU A 30 -5.11 -29.76 -3.86
N HIS A 31 -5.34 -29.98 -5.15
CA HIS A 31 -5.95 -28.98 -6.03
C HIS A 31 -7.37 -28.62 -5.57
N THR A 32 -8.22 -29.61 -5.29
CA THR A 32 -9.58 -29.40 -4.80
C THR A 32 -9.60 -28.69 -3.44
N LEU A 33 -8.74 -29.10 -2.49
CA LEU A 33 -8.62 -28.47 -1.18
C LEU A 33 -8.19 -27.01 -1.29
N ARG A 34 -7.17 -26.71 -2.12
CA ARG A 34 -6.75 -25.33 -2.42
C ARG A 34 -7.89 -24.51 -3.03
N GLY A 35 -8.67 -25.11 -3.93
CA GLY A 35 -9.85 -24.50 -4.52
C GLY A 35 -10.87 -24.09 -3.46
N ARG A 36 -11.24 -25.02 -2.57
CA ARG A 36 -12.19 -24.78 -1.47
C ARG A 36 -11.70 -23.73 -0.48
N LEU A 37 -10.43 -23.80 -0.07
CA LEU A 37 -9.83 -22.81 0.83
C LEU A 37 -9.83 -21.41 0.21
N THR A 38 -9.49 -21.31 -1.08
CA THR A 38 -9.48 -20.04 -1.81
C THR A 38 -10.89 -19.46 -1.92
N ALA A 39 -11.87 -20.30 -2.24
CA ALA A 39 -13.28 -19.90 -2.30
C ALA A 39 -13.80 -19.44 -0.92
N GLY A 40 -13.48 -20.16 0.15
CA GLY A 40 -13.85 -19.78 1.52
C GLY A 40 -13.20 -18.47 1.97
N LEU A 41 -11.91 -18.28 1.64
CA LEU A 41 -11.21 -17.02 1.90
C LEU A 41 -11.86 -15.86 1.16
N ARG A 42 -12.18 -16.03 -0.12
CA ARG A 42 -12.85 -15.01 -0.94
C ARG A 42 -14.23 -14.68 -0.38
N SER A 43 -15.03 -15.68 -0.02
CA SER A 43 -16.36 -15.49 0.58
C SER A 43 -16.29 -14.67 1.89
N LYS A 44 -15.32 -14.97 2.77
CA LYS A 44 -15.10 -14.16 3.99
C LYS A 44 -14.64 -12.74 3.69
N ALA A 45 -13.81 -12.57 2.65
CA ALA A 45 -13.34 -11.26 2.24
C ALA A 45 -14.47 -10.40 1.64
N GLU A 46 -15.36 -10.99 0.83
CA GLU A 46 -16.50 -10.30 0.22
C GLU A 46 -17.47 -9.75 1.28
N ARG A 47 -17.62 -10.44 2.42
CA ARG A 47 -18.35 -9.93 3.59
C ARG A 47 -17.55 -8.99 4.50
N GLY A 48 -16.27 -8.78 4.23
CA GLY A 48 -15.39 -7.98 5.10
C GLY A 48 -15.10 -8.60 6.47
N GLU A 49 -15.25 -9.92 6.59
CA GLU A 49 -15.02 -10.69 7.83
C GLU A 49 -13.61 -11.28 7.92
N LEU A 50 -12.87 -11.27 6.81
CA LEU A 50 -11.52 -11.83 6.78
C LEU A 50 -10.62 -11.11 7.79
N ALA A 51 -9.92 -11.89 8.61
CA ALA A 51 -9.06 -11.37 9.66
C ALA A 51 -7.73 -10.78 9.12
N LEU A 52 -7.76 -9.56 8.56
CA LEU A 52 -6.57 -8.84 8.12
C LEU A 52 -5.84 -8.12 9.27
N LEU A 53 -4.52 -7.94 9.13
CA LEU A 53 -3.74 -7.13 10.07
C LEU A 53 -4.23 -5.67 10.07
N LEU A 54 -4.56 -5.15 11.26
CA LEU A 54 -5.01 -3.77 11.45
C LEU A 54 -3.84 -2.82 11.71
N PRO A 55 -3.91 -1.56 11.24
CA PRO A 55 -2.93 -0.53 11.60
C PRO A 55 -3.05 -0.12 13.06
N ALA A 56 -2.09 0.67 13.55
CA ALA A 56 -2.21 1.34 14.86
C ALA A 56 -3.49 2.20 14.91
N GLY A 57 -4.12 2.31 16.08
CA GLY A 57 -5.39 3.02 16.23
C GLY A 57 -6.64 2.20 15.96
N LEU A 58 -6.49 0.95 15.49
CA LEU A 58 -7.59 0.00 15.31
C LEU A 58 -7.22 -1.35 15.94
N GLU A 59 -8.13 -1.86 16.76
CA GLU A 59 -7.94 -3.09 17.50
C GLU A 59 -9.10 -4.05 17.25
N ARG A 60 -8.85 -5.35 17.46
CA ARG A 60 -9.88 -6.38 17.42
C ARG A 60 -10.12 -6.87 18.83
N ASP A 61 -11.38 -6.91 19.24
CA ASP A 61 -11.76 -7.56 20.48
C ASP A 61 -11.75 -9.08 20.37
N ALA A 62 -12.08 -9.76 21.48
CA ALA A 62 -12.21 -11.21 21.54
C ALA A 62 -13.32 -11.75 20.62
N ASN A 63 -14.32 -10.93 20.28
CA ASN A 63 -15.42 -11.28 19.38
C ASN A 63 -15.07 -11.05 17.90
N GLY A 64 -13.88 -10.52 17.60
CA GLY A 64 -13.43 -10.21 16.24
C GLY A 64 -13.97 -8.90 15.68
N VAL A 65 -14.68 -8.10 16.48
CA VAL A 65 -15.18 -6.77 16.12
C VAL A 65 -14.02 -5.77 16.15
N VAL A 66 -13.94 -4.94 15.11
CA VAL A 66 -12.91 -3.91 15.02
C VAL A 66 -13.38 -2.65 15.74
N MET A 67 -12.59 -2.18 16.69
CA MET A 67 -12.83 -0.99 17.49
C MET A 67 -11.65 -0.01 17.34
N LYS A 68 -11.84 1.24 17.77
CA LYS A 68 -10.71 2.15 17.95
C LYS A 68 -9.86 1.70 19.13
N ASP A 69 -8.58 2.02 19.07
CA ASP A 69 -7.61 1.76 20.13
C ASP A 69 -8.07 2.38 21.45
N SER A 70 -8.00 1.61 22.54
CA SER A 70 -8.42 2.08 23.87
C SER A 70 -7.60 3.29 24.36
N ASN A 71 -6.38 3.47 23.86
CA ASN A 71 -5.54 4.61 24.20
C ASN A 71 -5.97 5.86 23.43
N GLN A 72 -6.50 6.84 24.17
CA GLN A 72 -6.95 8.11 23.59
C GLN A 72 -5.81 8.89 22.89
N GLU A 73 -4.58 8.83 23.39
CA GLU A 73 -3.45 9.51 22.76
C GLU A 73 -3.17 8.95 21.34
N VAL A 74 -3.34 7.64 21.16
CA VAL A 74 -3.19 7.00 19.84
C VAL A 74 -4.27 7.53 18.89
N GLN A 75 -5.52 7.59 19.36
CA GLN A 75 -6.63 8.09 18.57
C GLN A 75 -6.41 9.55 18.16
N ASP A 76 -6.08 10.41 19.13
CA ASP A 76 -5.86 11.84 18.93
C ASP A 76 -4.67 12.10 18.01
N ARG A 77 -3.58 11.33 18.14
CA ARG A 77 -2.42 11.46 17.25
C ARG A 77 -2.78 11.13 15.81
N ILE A 78 -3.57 10.08 15.59
CA ILE A 78 -4.00 9.68 14.26
C ILE A 78 -4.92 10.75 13.66
N ALA A 79 -5.90 11.22 14.43
CA ALA A 79 -6.78 12.32 14.02
C ALA A 79 -5.98 13.57 13.63
N LEU A 80 -5.00 13.96 14.46
CA LEU A 80 -4.09 15.08 14.20
C LEU A 80 -3.30 14.91 12.90
N ILE A 81 -2.81 13.70 12.60
CA ILE A 81 -2.06 13.46 11.36
C ILE A 81 -2.95 13.70 10.14
N PHE A 82 -4.19 13.22 10.16
CA PHE A 82 -5.13 13.40 9.05
C PHE A 82 -5.58 14.85 8.91
N SER A 83 -5.89 15.55 10.01
CA SER A 83 -6.24 16.97 9.96
C SER A 83 -5.07 17.83 9.49
N ALA A 84 -3.86 17.60 10.01
CA ALA A 84 -2.66 18.31 9.57
C ALA A 84 -2.35 18.05 8.09
N PHE A 85 -2.56 16.84 7.58
CA PHE A 85 -2.38 16.58 6.15
C PHE A 85 -3.44 17.29 5.31
N TRP A 86 -4.69 17.32 5.78
CA TRP A 86 -5.78 18.03 5.11
C TRP A 86 -5.48 19.52 4.96
N GLU A 87 -4.93 20.15 6.00
CA GLU A 87 -4.56 21.57 5.98
C GLU A 87 -3.27 21.86 5.20
N LEU A 88 -2.21 21.07 5.43
CA LEU A 88 -0.87 21.36 4.90
C LEU A 88 -0.64 20.79 3.50
N GLY A 89 -1.42 19.78 3.12
CA GLY A 89 -1.45 19.16 1.80
C GLY A 89 -0.24 18.34 1.39
N THR A 90 0.83 18.25 2.21
CA THR A 90 2.03 17.46 1.86
C THR A 90 2.59 16.70 3.06
N VAL A 91 3.12 15.49 2.84
CA VAL A 91 3.72 14.66 3.90
C VAL A 91 4.91 15.37 4.54
N GLY A 92 5.73 16.08 3.76
CA GLY A 92 6.88 16.82 4.27
C GLY A 92 6.50 17.92 5.27
N LYS A 93 5.44 18.70 4.97
CA LYS A 93 4.94 19.73 5.89
C LYS A 93 4.37 19.12 7.17
N VAL A 94 3.66 18.01 7.08
CA VAL A 94 3.16 17.28 8.27
C VAL A 94 4.31 16.80 9.16
N ILE A 95 5.38 16.24 8.58
CA ILE A 95 6.56 15.83 9.34
C ILE A 95 7.17 17.01 10.09
N ARG A 96 7.34 18.16 9.42
CA ARG A 96 7.88 19.37 10.06
C ARG A 96 7.01 19.82 11.22
N SER A 97 5.69 19.96 10.98
CA SER A 97 4.73 20.33 12.03
C SER A 97 4.77 19.39 13.25
N LEU A 98 4.88 18.07 13.02
CA LEU A 98 5.02 17.11 14.11
C LEU A 98 6.36 17.25 14.85
N ARG A 99 7.46 17.49 14.13
CA ARG A 99 8.79 17.64 14.73
C ARG A 99 8.92 18.94 15.52
N ASP A 100 8.38 20.04 15.01
CA ASP A 100 8.39 21.35 15.68
C ASP A 100 7.67 21.30 17.02
N ARG A 101 6.68 20.39 17.14
CA ARG A 101 5.93 20.11 18.36
C ARG A 101 6.49 18.93 19.17
N ALA A 102 7.64 18.37 18.78
CA ALA A 102 8.27 17.19 19.39
C ALA A 102 7.36 15.94 19.49
N LEU A 103 6.46 15.75 18.52
CA LEU A 103 5.45 14.70 18.53
C LEU A 103 5.94 13.43 17.81
N THR A 104 5.71 12.29 18.45
CA THR A 104 5.91 10.95 17.86
C THR A 104 4.60 10.41 17.27
N ILE A 105 4.70 9.35 16.46
CA ILE A 105 3.55 8.71 15.81
C ILE A 105 3.40 7.25 16.25
N PRO A 106 2.16 6.76 16.42
CA PRO A 106 1.90 5.38 16.80
C PRO A 106 2.09 4.44 15.60
N ARG A 107 2.73 3.31 15.85
CA ARG A 107 2.94 2.24 14.86
C ARG A 107 2.72 0.91 15.52
N ARG A 108 2.12 -0.04 14.80
CA ARG A 108 2.10 -1.44 15.24
C ARG A 108 3.40 -2.12 14.89
N ASN A 109 3.98 -2.82 15.86
CA ASN A 109 5.11 -3.71 15.66
C ASN A 109 4.63 -5.05 15.05
N ARG A 110 5.55 -6.02 14.89
CA ARG A 110 5.22 -7.35 14.36
C ARG A 110 4.37 -8.23 15.30
N PHE A 111 4.34 -7.89 16.58
CA PHE A 111 3.64 -8.61 17.64
C PHE A 111 2.24 -8.04 17.90
N GLY A 112 1.92 -6.87 17.34
CA GLY A 112 0.62 -6.22 17.48
C GLY A 112 0.63 -5.02 18.42
N ASP A 113 1.71 -4.80 19.18
CA ASP A 113 1.79 -3.71 20.15
C ASP A 113 1.99 -2.36 19.46
N VAL A 114 1.44 -1.32 20.08
CA VAL A 114 1.65 0.07 19.67
C VAL A 114 3.00 0.56 20.20
N VAL A 115 3.82 1.07 19.28
CA VAL A 115 5.14 1.66 19.54
C VAL A 115 5.17 3.06 18.98
N TRP A 116 5.65 4.00 19.79
CA TRP A 116 5.83 5.40 19.41
C TRP A 116 7.16 5.60 18.71
N ARG A 117 7.14 6.23 17.53
CA ARG A 117 8.33 6.44 16.70
C ARG A 117 8.40 7.87 16.16
N VAL A 118 9.60 8.36 15.91
CA VAL A 118 9.83 9.64 15.24
C VAL A 118 9.27 9.58 13.81
N PRO A 119 8.49 10.58 13.35
CA PRO A 119 7.84 10.52 12.05
C PRO A 119 8.84 10.51 10.88
N THR A 120 8.58 9.62 9.93
CA THR A 120 9.28 9.54 8.63
C THR A 120 8.28 9.54 7.48
N ALA A 121 8.75 9.94 6.29
CA ALA A 121 7.91 10.04 5.09
C ALA A 121 7.25 8.71 4.72
N SER A 122 7.99 7.60 4.82
CA SER A 122 7.44 6.26 4.55
C SER A 122 6.34 5.89 5.53
N MET A 123 6.52 6.23 6.82
CA MET A 123 5.53 5.89 7.84
C MET A 123 4.22 6.66 7.66
N LEU A 124 4.29 7.98 7.47
CA LEU A 124 3.11 8.81 7.23
C LEU A 124 2.44 8.50 5.90
N ALA A 125 3.21 8.31 4.82
CA ALA A 125 2.64 7.89 3.54
C ALA A 125 1.95 6.51 3.66
N GLY A 126 2.50 5.60 4.48
CA GLY A 126 1.86 4.33 4.77
C GLY A 126 0.53 4.48 5.51
N MET A 127 0.44 5.40 6.48
CA MET A 127 -0.80 5.69 7.20
C MET A 127 -1.85 6.33 6.30
N LEU A 128 -1.48 7.38 5.57
CA LEU A 128 -2.39 8.12 4.68
C LEU A 128 -2.91 7.26 3.51
N LYS A 129 -2.15 6.24 3.07
CA LYS A 129 -2.56 5.28 2.03
C LYS A 129 -3.29 4.05 2.57
N ASN A 130 -3.65 4.04 3.86
CA ASN A 130 -4.34 2.89 4.44
C ASN A 130 -5.86 3.16 4.53
N PRO A 131 -6.68 2.46 3.72
CA PRO A 131 -8.12 2.68 3.68
C PRO A 131 -8.84 2.26 4.97
N ALA A 132 -8.19 1.50 5.85
CA ALA A 132 -8.76 1.11 7.14
C ALA A 132 -9.09 2.32 8.02
N TYR A 133 -8.31 3.40 7.94
CA TYR A 133 -8.63 4.63 8.67
C TYR A 133 -9.89 5.33 8.16
N ALA A 134 -10.27 5.08 6.90
CA ALA A 134 -11.51 5.56 6.29
C ALA A 134 -12.68 4.57 6.49
N GLY A 135 -12.56 3.65 7.45
CA GLY A 135 -13.58 2.66 7.76
C GLY A 135 -13.66 1.49 6.78
N ALA A 136 -12.82 1.41 5.75
CA ALA A 136 -12.96 0.38 4.73
C ALA A 136 -12.10 -0.86 4.97
N PHE A 137 -12.73 -2.02 4.82
CA PHE A 137 -12.06 -3.29 4.61
C PHE A 137 -11.66 -3.41 3.13
N VAL A 138 -10.40 -3.74 2.86
CA VAL A 138 -9.90 -3.92 1.49
C VAL A 138 -9.06 -5.18 1.37
N TYR A 139 -9.41 -6.03 0.42
CA TYR A 139 -8.67 -7.24 0.08
C TYR A 139 -8.15 -7.22 -1.37
N GLY A 140 -7.01 -7.88 -1.60
CA GLY A 140 -6.39 -7.94 -2.92
C GLY A 140 -5.62 -6.68 -3.32
N ARG A 141 -5.04 -5.95 -2.36
CA ARG A 141 -4.22 -4.73 -2.61
C ARG A 141 -2.88 -5.00 -3.29
N THR A 142 -2.45 -6.25 -3.37
CA THR A 142 -1.15 -6.64 -3.91
C THR A 142 -1.32 -7.84 -4.83
N GLN A 143 -0.54 -7.88 -5.91
CA GLN A 143 -0.46 -8.99 -6.84
C GLN A 143 0.94 -9.58 -6.83
N SER A 144 1.02 -10.89 -6.64
CA SER A 144 2.24 -11.64 -6.93
C SER A 144 2.49 -11.62 -8.44
N CYS A 145 3.58 -11.00 -8.86
CA CYS A 145 4.08 -11.02 -10.21
C CYS A 145 5.02 -12.22 -10.34
N HIS A 146 4.80 -13.07 -11.35
CA HIS A 146 5.66 -14.21 -11.67
C HIS A 146 7.01 -13.81 -12.30
N ALA A 147 7.45 -12.55 -12.13
CA ALA A 147 8.82 -12.16 -12.43
C ALA A 147 9.71 -12.75 -11.31
N ARG A 148 10.36 -13.87 -11.60
CA ARG A 148 11.38 -14.45 -10.73
C ARG A 148 12.65 -13.62 -10.88
N TYR A 149 13.29 -13.25 -9.76
CA TYR A 149 14.71 -12.94 -9.80
C TYR A 149 15.48 -14.12 -10.44
N ALA A 150 16.71 -13.89 -10.91
CA ALA A 150 17.66 -14.99 -11.17
C ALA A 150 17.82 -15.92 -9.94
N SER A 151 17.49 -15.43 -8.73
CA SER A 151 17.46 -16.14 -7.45
C SER A 151 16.09 -16.77 -7.07
N GLY A 152 15.08 -16.77 -7.95
CA GLY A 152 13.78 -17.44 -7.71
C GLY A 152 12.77 -16.70 -6.81
N LYS A 153 13.07 -15.50 -6.29
CA LYS A 153 12.13 -14.73 -5.45
C LYS A 153 10.96 -14.16 -6.25
N ILE A 154 9.74 -14.35 -5.75
CA ILE A 154 8.48 -13.80 -6.30
C ILE A 154 8.40 -12.31 -5.96
N ILE A 155 8.21 -11.47 -6.98
CA ILE A 155 8.00 -10.03 -6.80
C ILE A 155 6.52 -9.78 -6.51
N SER A 156 6.22 -8.94 -5.52
CA SER A 156 4.84 -8.57 -5.19
C SER A 156 4.64 -7.08 -5.48
N ARG A 157 3.69 -6.75 -6.35
CA ARG A 157 3.40 -5.36 -6.77
C ARG A 157 2.08 -4.88 -6.18
N ARG A 158 2.07 -3.69 -5.60
CA ARG A 158 0.85 -3.04 -5.11
C ARG A 158 -0.05 -2.62 -6.29
N ARG A 159 -1.34 -2.92 -6.18
CA ARG A 159 -2.35 -2.55 -7.18
C ARG A 159 -2.86 -1.13 -6.96
N PRO A 160 -3.18 -0.40 -8.03
CA PRO A 160 -3.93 0.86 -7.92
C PRO A 160 -5.31 0.60 -7.32
N MET A 161 -5.92 1.65 -6.78
CA MET A 161 -7.18 1.55 -6.04
C MET A 161 -8.32 0.97 -6.88
N ALA A 162 -8.39 1.33 -8.17
CA ALA A 162 -9.39 0.82 -9.11
C ALA A 162 -9.30 -0.68 -9.38
N GLU A 163 -8.14 -1.32 -9.11
CA GLU A 163 -7.92 -2.75 -9.34
C GLU A 163 -7.98 -3.58 -8.04
N TRP A 164 -8.41 -2.97 -6.93
CA TRP A 164 -8.63 -3.70 -5.68
C TRP A 164 -9.77 -4.69 -5.86
N LYS A 165 -9.55 -5.94 -5.44
CA LYS A 165 -10.50 -7.02 -5.70
C LYS A 165 -11.80 -6.86 -4.91
N ILE A 166 -11.69 -6.42 -3.66
CA ILE A 166 -12.83 -6.30 -2.75
C ILE A 166 -12.61 -5.05 -1.90
N VAL A 167 -13.64 -4.21 -1.86
CA VAL A 167 -13.72 -3.01 -1.03
C VAL A 167 -15.08 -3.02 -0.34
N VAL A 168 -15.08 -3.15 0.99
CA VAL A 168 -16.28 -3.07 1.82
C VAL A 168 -16.11 -1.82 2.68
N LYS A 169 -16.90 -0.78 2.39
CA LYS A 169 -16.90 0.48 3.14
C LYS A 169 -17.64 0.29 4.47
N ASP A 170 -17.40 1.21 5.41
CA ASP A 170 -18.09 1.28 6.71
C ASP A 170 -18.00 0.00 7.56
N ARG A 171 -16.91 -0.77 7.37
CA ARG A 171 -16.65 -2.00 8.12
C ARG A 171 -15.91 -1.76 9.43
N TYR A 172 -15.10 -0.70 9.49
CA TYR A 172 -14.30 -0.34 10.66
C TYR A 172 -14.69 1.04 11.17
N PRO A 173 -14.47 1.34 12.46
CA PRO A 173 -14.59 2.70 12.98
C PRO A 173 -13.64 3.65 12.25
N ALA A 174 -14.19 4.67 11.62
CA ALA A 174 -13.43 5.59 10.80
C ALA A 174 -12.82 6.75 11.62
N TYR A 175 -11.65 7.23 11.17
CA TYR A 175 -11.01 8.48 11.58
C TYR A 175 -11.33 9.62 10.61
N LEU A 176 -11.66 9.29 9.36
CA LEU A 176 -12.06 10.20 8.31
C LEU A 176 -13.11 9.51 7.42
N ASP A 177 -13.96 10.30 6.78
CA ASP A 177 -14.90 9.76 5.80
C ASP A 177 -14.19 9.22 4.54
N TRP A 178 -14.90 8.41 3.75
CA TRP A 178 -14.36 7.81 2.53
C TRP A 178 -14.00 8.86 1.48
N GLU A 179 -14.79 9.92 1.36
CA GLU A 179 -14.57 10.98 0.36
C GLU A 179 -13.27 11.76 0.62
N ARG A 180 -13.00 12.14 1.87
CA ARG A 180 -11.73 12.76 2.27
C ARG A 180 -10.56 11.82 2.01
N TYR A 181 -10.73 10.52 2.25
CA TYR A 181 -9.69 9.54 1.95
C TYR A 181 -9.36 9.49 0.45
N GLU A 182 -10.37 9.49 -0.42
CA GLU A 182 -10.17 9.53 -1.87
C GLU A 182 -9.46 10.82 -2.31
N ARG A 183 -9.88 11.97 -1.77
CA ARG A 183 -9.21 13.25 -2.03
C ARG A 183 -7.75 13.24 -1.56
N ILE A 184 -7.45 12.67 -0.40
CA ILE A 184 -6.08 12.48 0.10
C ILE A 184 -5.27 11.59 -0.85
N GLN A 185 -5.84 10.52 -1.42
CA GLN A 185 -5.12 9.68 -2.38
C GLN A 185 -4.79 10.47 -3.66
N THR A 186 -5.70 11.30 -4.15
CA THR A 186 -5.46 12.19 -5.28
C THR A 186 -4.35 13.19 -4.96
N MET A 187 -4.41 13.87 -3.81
CA MET A 187 -3.36 14.81 -3.38
C MET A 187 -1.98 14.13 -3.27
N LEU A 188 -1.93 12.91 -2.73
CA LEU A 188 -0.66 12.16 -2.65
C LEU A 188 -0.11 11.79 -4.03
N THR A 189 -0.99 11.47 -4.98
CA THR A 189 -0.62 11.16 -6.37
C THR A 189 -0.12 12.41 -7.07
N ASP A 190 -0.82 13.54 -6.92
CA ASP A 190 -0.44 14.82 -7.52
C ASP A 190 0.89 15.34 -6.96
N ASN A 191 1.10 15.18 -5.65
CA ASN A 191 2.33 15.57 -4.97
C ASN A 191 3.55 14.74 -5.39
N HIS A 192 3.34 13.52 -5.90
CA HIS A 192 4.43 12.63 -6.29
C HIS A 192 5.06 13.13 -7.59
N ALA A 193 6.11 13.93 -7.51
CA ALA A 193 6.87 14.39 -8.68
C ALA A 193 7.59 13.20 -9.34
N GLU A 194 7.02 12.67 -10.42
CA GLU A 194 7.66 11.59 -11.16
C GLU A 194 8.81 12.15 -12.01
N TYR A 195 10.03 12.19 -11.46
CA TYR A 195 11.22 12.80 -12.10
C TYR A 195 11.55 12.28 -13.51
N ARG A 196 11.09 11.08 -13.88
CA ARG A 196 11.38 10.46 -15.19
C ARG A 196 10.32 10.73 -16.26
N ARG A 197 9.08 11.11 -15.89
CA ARG A 197 7.98 11.33 -16.85
C ARG A 197 7.20 12.63 -16.66
N ASN A 198 7.41 13.34 -15.54
CA ASN A 198 6.95 14.71 -15.32
C ASN A 198 5.44 14.95 -15.54
N GLN A 199 4.58 13.93 -15.40
CA GLN A 199 3.15 14.06 -15.67
C GLN A 199 2.37 14.69 -14.52
N THR A 200 2.77 14.42 -13.28
CA THR A 200 2.13 14.93 -12.07
C THR A 200 2.66 16.30 -11.67
N ARG A 201 1.81 17.15 -11.10
CA ARG A 201 2.16 18.54 -10.69
C ARG A 201 3.39 18.59 -9.78
N GLY A 202 3.51 17.62 -8.88
CA GLY A 202 4.47 17.66 -7.78
C GLY A 202 4.00 18.58 -6.66
N ALA A 203 4.54 18.38 -5.46
CA ALA A 203 4.22 19.24 -4.33
C ALA A 203 4.67 20.69 -4.60
N PRO A 204 3.81 21.71 -4.34
CA PRO A 204 4.22 23.10 -4.39
C PRO A 204 5.43 23.35 -3.49
N ARG A 205 6.44 24.03 -4.02
CA ARG A 205 7.66 24.40 -3.28
C ARG A 205 7.66 25.88 -3.00
N ASP A 206 8.34 26.27 -1.93
CA ASP A 206 8.54 27.66 -1.59
C ASP A 206 9.47 28.31 -2.62
N GLY A 207 9.09 29.46 -3.17
CA GLY A 207 9.86 30.19 -4.16
C GLY A 207 9.02 31.13 -5.03
N ALA A 208 9.69 32.07 -5.70
CA ALA A 208 9.04 33.09 -6.52
C ALA A 208 8.52 32.58 -7.88
N ALA A 209 8.81 31.33 -8.24
CA ALA A 209 8.29 30.70 -9.45
C ALA A 209 6.93 30.01 -9.20
N VAL A 210 5.85 30.80 -9.28
CA VAL A 210 4.49 30.39 -8.91
C VAL A 210 3.94 29.21 -9.73
N LEU A 211 4.39 29.04 -10.98
CA LEU A 211 3.89 28.01 -11.91
C LEU A 211 4.76 26.73 -11.91
N GLN A 212 5.63 26.56 -10.92
CA GLN A 212 6.44 25.35 -10.80
C GLN A 212 5.55 24.10 -10.81
N GLY A 213 5.86 23.16 -11.71
CA GLY A 213 5.11 21.91 -11.80
C GLY A 213 3.87 21.97 -12.70
N ILE A 214 3.49 23.14 -13.22
CA ILE A 214 2.31 23.35 -14.07
C ILE A 214 2.71 23.72 -15.50
N VAL A 215 3.83 24.42 -15.71
CA VAL A 215 4.26 24.87 -17.05
C VAL A 215 4.82 23.72 -17.88
N TRP A 216 4.39 23.67 -19.14
CA TRP A 216 4.83 22.72 -20.16
C TRP A 216 5.51 23.42 -21.33
N CYS A 217 6.55 22.79 -21.89
CA CYS A 217 7.23 23.31 -23.06
C CYS A 217 6.38 23.06 -24.32
N GLY A 218 5.91 24.12 -24.98
CA GLY A 218 5.11 23.99 -26.22
C GLY A 218 5.83 23.35 -27.41
N ARG A 219 7.17 23.23 -27.39
CA ARG A 219 7.95 22.59 -28.47
C ARG A 219 8.12 21.09 -28.31
N CYS A 220 8.39 20.62 -27.09
CA CYS A 220 8.70 19.20 -26.85
C CYS A 220 7.65 18.49 -25.98
N GLY A 221 6.64 19.20 -25.48
CA GLY A 221 5.61 18.64 -24.61
C GLY A 221 6.09 18.23 -23.21
N HIS A 222 7.35 18.52 -22.84
CA HIS A 222 7.89 18.17 -21.51
C HIS A 222 7.67 19.31 -20.51
N LYS A 223 7.42 18.94 -19.25
CA LYS A 223 7.30 19.89 -18.13
C LYS A 223 8.59 20.69 -17.93
N MET A 224 8.43 21.98 -17.69
CA MET A 224 9.55 22.90 -17.47
C MET A 224 10.01 22.85 -16.01
N GLY A 225 11.33 22.88 -15.81
CA GLY A 225 11.95 23.08 -14.51
C GLY A 225 12.02 24.57 -14.16
N VAL A 226 12.36 24.87 -12.91
CA VAL A 226 12.64 26.24 -12.47
C VAL A 226 14.12 26.37 -12.17
N GLU A 227 14.72 27.43 -12.66
CA GLU A 227 16.07 27.85 -12.27
C GLU A 227 16.00 29.20 -11.55
N TYR A 228 16.76 29.30 -10.46
CA TYR A 228 16.80 30.47 -9.58
C TYR A 228 18.13 31.27 -9.67
N LYS A 229 19.11 30.80 -10.46
CA LYS A 229 20.50 31.30 -10.39
C LYS A 229 20.68 32.77 -10.81
N ASN A 230 20.00 33.23 -11.88
CA ASN A 230 20.12 34.59 -12.44
C ASN A 230 18.74 35.25 -12.64
N GLY A 231 17.82 35.03 -11.69
CA GLY A 231 16.39 35.36 -11.80
C GLY A 231 15.52 34.10 -11.96
N ASN A 232 14.22 34.25 -11.69
CA ASN A 232 13.26 33.14 -11.71
C ASN A 232 12.85 32.85 -13.15
N ARG A 233 13.36 31.76 -13.72
CA ARG A 233 13.01 31.35 -15.09
C ARG A 233 12.56 29.91 -15.18
N TYR A 234 11.59 29.66 -16.05
CA TYR A 234 11.19 28.31 -16.41
C TYR A 234 12.08 27.82 -17.54
N VAL A 235 12.74 26.68 -17.34
CA VAL A 235 13.71 26.11 -18.29
C VAL A 235 13.27 24.72 -18.72
N CYS A 236 13.34 24.46 -20.03
CA CYS A 236 13.11 23.12 -20.57
C CYS A 236 14.38 22.29 -20.46
N ASN A 237 14.53 21.54 -19.36
CA ASN A 237 15.69 20.68 -19.13
C ASN A 237 15.83 19.56 -20.16
N PHE A 238 14.73 19.12 -20.79
CA PHE A 238 14.77 18.09 -21.82
C PHE A 238 15.49 18.61 -23.07
N LEU A 239 15.06 19.75 -23.61
CA LEU A 239 15.71 20.38 -24.77
C LEU A 239 17.14 20.81 -24.45
N ALA A 240 17.39 21.37 -23.26
CA ALA A 240 18.73 21.76 -22.83
C ALA A 240 19.69 20.56 -22.76
N ARG A 241 19.21 19.38 -22.37
CA ARG A 241 20.01 18.14 -22.36
C ARG A 241 20.12 17.48 -23.72
N SER A 242 19.10 17.55 -24.57
CA SER A 242 19.08 16.89 -25.88
C SER A 242 19.79 17.70 -26.97
N GLN A 243 19.90 19.02 -26.82
CA GLN A 243 20.51 19.91 -27.82
C GLN A 243 21.93 20.35 -27.48
N GLY A 244 22.48 19.95 -26.33
CA GLY A 244 23.89 20.15 -25.97
C GLY A 244 24.28 21.61 -25.76
N GLY A 245 24.52 21.97 -24.50
CA GLY A 245 25.31 23.13 -24.11
C GLY A 245 26.35 22.69 -23.10
#